data_AF-A0A954SWZ9-F1
#
_entry.id   AF-A0A954SWZ9-F1
#
_cell.length_a   1.000
_cell.length_b   1.000
_cell.length_c   1.000
_cell.angle_alpha   90.00
_cell.angle_beta   90.00
_cell.angle_gamma   90.00
#
_symmetry.space_group_name_H-M   'P 1'
#
loop_
_entity.id
_entity.type
_entity.pdbx_description
1 polymer ?
#
loop_
_entity_poly.entity_id
_entity_poly.type
_entity_poly.pdbx_seq_one_letter_code
_entity_poly.pdbx_strand_id
1 'polypeptide(L)'
;ERDMRDRGQSTSPVRDVLPQLLDEYHLLDRPLGQRKGDDVWTEQLAVTICRGSREQAAEAAAAALSEGFDPEAIGEAMSLAANMLVLHDPGRRAEYSSPGKPPGCVHGDSVGVHASDAANAWRNIARVSNHRNQVASLIVGAFHTAGQTGLITEAPFPYADLIDGIKTDDVGQLLGELDEAIGANEQARACALAQRYGDLQHSPRPLFDLMLKYAVSEDGALHAEKYYRTVTEEFATTRPAFRGRQLVALARVTASEHGYPAPGYAEACELLGVT
;
A
#
# COMPACT_ATOMS: atom_id res chain seq x y z
N GLU A 1 -1.20 -12.61 23.48
CA GLU A 1 -1.12 -11.67 24.63
C GLU A 1 -0.32 -12.25 25.79
N ARG A 2 -0.67 -13.44 26.29
CA ARG A 2 0.15 -14.16 27.28
C ARG A 2 1.61 -14.26 26.83
N ASP A 3 1.86 -14.73 25.61
CA ASP A 3 3.20 -14.75 25.00
C ASP A 3 3.94 -13.40 24.96
N MET A 4 3.23 -12.29 24.77
CA MET A 4 3.87 -10.96 24.75
C MET A 4 4.27 -10.53 26.16
N ARG A 5 3.39 -10.76 27.14
CA ARG A 5 3.67 -10.51 28.56
C ARG A 5 4.79 -11.41 29.07
N ASP A 6 4.79 -12.68 28.67
CA ASP A 6 5.82 -13.67 29.01
C ASP A 6 7.19 -13.28 28.41
N ARG A 7 7.20 -12.53 27.28
CA ARG A 7 8.39 -11.95 26.66
C ARG A 7 8.74 -10.54 27.20
N GLY A 8 8.04 -10.04 28.21
CA GLY A 8 8.26 -8.70 28.78
C GLY A 8 7.93 -7.54 27.83
N GLN A 9 7.16 -7.79 26.77
CA GLN A 9 6.75 -6.75 25.84
C GLN A 9 5.58 -5.93 26.41
N SER A 10 5.64 -4.61 26.26
CA SER A 10 4.55 -3.72 26.64
C SER A 10 3.30 -3.98 25.79
N THR A 11 2.13 -3.68 26.37
CA THR A 11 0.87 -3.70 25.62
C THR A 11 0.87 -2.64 24.53
N SER A 12 0.25 -2.93 23.39
CA SER A 12 0.16 -1.97 22.29
C SER A 12 -0.62 -0.72 22.72
N PRO A 13 -0.09 0.51 22.50
CA PRO A 13 -0.74 1.76 22.92
C PRO A 13 -2.14 1.98 22.33
N VAL A 14 -2.45 1.33 21.19
CA VAL A 14 -3.78 1.40 20.56
C VAL A 14 -4.91 0.99 21.51
N ARG A 15 -4.60 0.16 22.52
CA ARG A 15 -5.57 -0.29 23.54
C ARG A 15 -6.06 0.82 24.45
N ASP A 16 -5.25 1.86 24.63
CA ASP A 16 -5.60 3.04 25.42
C ASP A 16 -6.14 4.14 24.50
N VAL A 17 -5.50 4.33 23.34
CA VAL A 17 -5.87 5.36 22.35
C VAL A 17 -7.27 5.15 21.80
N LEU A 18 -7.63 3.93 21.39
CA LEU A 18 -8.94 3.67 20.77
C LEU A 18 -10.12 4.01 21.70
N PRO A 19 -10.25 3.47 22.93
CA PRO A 19 -11.37 3.82 23.79
C PRO A 19 -11.40 5.30 24.15
N GLN A 20 -10.24 5.94 24.35
CA GLN A 20 -10.19 7.39 24.60
C GLN A 20 -10.81 8.18 23.44
N LEU A 21 -10.40 7.89 22.19
CA LEU A 21 -10.92 8.61 21.02
C LEU A 21 -12.41 8.32 20.75
N LEU A 22 -12.89 7.10 21.04
CA LEU A 22 -14.31 6.78 20.93
C LEU A 22 -15.17 7.65 21.86
N ASP A 23 -14.71 7.83 23.10
CA ASP A 23 -15.42 8.61 24.12
C ASP A 23 -15.30 10.12 23.84
N GLU A 24 -14.09 10.61 23.56
CA GLU A 24 -13.79 12.03 23.33
C GLU A 24 -14.57 12.61 22.14
N TYR A 25 -14.66 11.86 21.04
CA TYR A 25 -15.36 12.28 19.84
C TYR A 25 -16.82 11.81 19.78
N HIS A 26 -17.32 11.14 20.83
CA HIS A 26 -18.69 10.60 20.90
C HIS A 26 -19.09 9.74 19.69
N LEU A 27 -18.15 8.93 19.19
CA LEU A 27 -18.28 8.27 17.87
C LEU A 27 -19.32 7.14 17.85
N LEU A 28 -19.69 6.61 19.01
CA LEU A 28 -20.71 5.56 19.12
C LEU A 28 -22.12 6.12 19.35
N ASP A 29 -22.24 7.41 19.66
CA ASP A 29 -23.51 8.06 20.00
C ASP A 29 -24.21 8.66 18.78
N ARG A 30 -23.56 8.64 17.61
CA ARG A 30 -24.01 9.32 16.39
C ARG A 30 -23.90 8.39 15.17
N PRO A 31 -24.80 8.52 14.19
CA PRO A 31 -24.67 7.82 12.92
C PRO A 31 -23.44 8.33 12.16
N LEU A 32 -22.86 7.47 11.33
CA LEU A 32 -21.76 7.84 10.45
C LEU A 32 -22.21 8.83 9.39
N GLY A 33 -21.32 9.75 9.06
CA GLY A 33 -21.58 10.78 8.08
C GLY A 33 -21.42 10.29 6.64
N GLN A 34 -21.78 11.16 5.71
CA GLN A 34 -21.73 10.91 4.26
C GLN A 34 -20.95 12.00 3.52
N ARG A 35 -20.33 12.94 4.25
CA ARG A 35 -19.57 14.03 3.64
C ARG A 35 -18.39 13.43 2.88
N LYS A 36 -18.34 13.70 1.58
CA LYS A 36 -17.22 13.29 0.74
C LYS A 36 -16.04 14.22 0.99
N GLY A 37 -14.83 13.68 0.98
CA GLY A 37 -13.60 14.45 0.91
C GLY A 37 -13.27 14.80 -0.54
N ASP A 38 -12.90 16.04 -0.81
CA ASP A 38 -12.26 16.38 -2.09
C ASP A 38 -10.82 15.85 -2.15
N ASP A 39 -10.15 16.04 -3.29
CA ASP A 39 -8.80 15.50 -3.50
C ASP A 39 -7.80 16.11 -2.52
N VAL A 40 -7.94 17.40 -2.22
CA VAL A 40 -7.06 18.12 -1.29
C VAL A 40 -7.20 17.57 0.13
N TRP A 41 -8.43 17.42 0.62
CA TRP A 41 -8.70 16.87 1.94
C TRP A 41 -8.20 15.42 2.06
N THR A 42 -8.43 14.61 1.03
CA THR A 42 -8.05 13.18 1.03
C THR A 42 -6.53 13.03 1.07
N GLU A 43 -5.82 13.82 0.26
CA GLU A 43 -4.35 13.85 0.26
C GLU A 43 -3.81 14.37 1.60
N GLN A 44 -4.40 15.42 2.18
CA GLN A 44 -3.97 15.96 3.47
C GLN A 44 -4.13 14.94 4.60
N LEU A 45 -5.26 14.22 4.63
CA LEU A 45 -5.45 13.15 5.61
C LEU A 45 -4.45 12.01 5.40
N ALA A 46 -4.20 11.62 4.14
CA ALA A 46 -3.21 10.59 3.80
C ALA A 46 -1.79 11.00 4.26
N VAL A 47 -1.39 12.26 4.02
CA VAL A 47 -0.10 12.79 4.48
C VAL A 47 0.00 12.81 6.00
N THR A 48 -1.07 13.22 6.70
CA THR A 48 -1.11 13.18 8.17
C THR A 48 -0.93 11.75 8.69
N ILE A 49 -1.59 10.76 8.09
CA ILE A 49 -1.43 9.35 8.48
C ILE A 49 -0.02 8.85 8.15
N CYS A 50 0.51 9.15 6.98
CA CYS A 50 1.83 8.68 6.54
C CYS A 50 2.97 9.27 7.36
N ARG A 51 2.91 10.57 7.68
CA ARG A 51 4.02 11.33 8.29
C ARG A 51 3.82 11.64 9.78
N GLY A 52 2.65 11.35 10.34
CA GLY A 52 2.35 11.54 11.76
C GLY A 52 2.83 10.40 12.65
N SER A 53 2.75 10.64 13.96
CA SER A 53 2.80 9.56 14.95
C SER A 53 1.56 8.67 14.83
N ARG A 54 1.59 7.50 15.47
CA ARG A 54 0.45 6.58 15.46
C ARG A 54 -0.79 7.18 16.12
N GLU A 55 -0.59 7.92 17.22
CA GLU A 55 -1.62 8.64 17.95
C GLU A 55 -2.22 9.75 17.09
N GLN A 56 -1.37 10.55 16.42
CA GLN A 56 -1.83 11.62 15.52
C GLN A 56 -2.67 11.08 14.37
N ALA A 57 -2.27 9.94 13.78
CA ALA A 57 -3.03 9.31 12.69
C ALA A 57 -4.38 8.76 13.17
N ALA A 58 -4.41 8.12 14.34
CA ALA A 58 -5.63 7.63 14.96
C ALA A 58 -6.60 8.78 15.28
N GLU A 59 -6.09 9.86 15.86
CA GLU A 59 -6.86 11.05 16.18
C GLU A 59 -7.40 11.74 14.91
N ALA A 60 -6.59 11.85 13.85
CA ALA A 60 -7.04 12.42 12.58
C ALA A 60 -8.21 11.63 11.96
N ALA A 61 -8.17 10.28 12.04
CA ALA A 61 -9.28 9.44 11.61
C ALA A 61 -10.53 9.62 12.50
N ALA A 62 -10.36 9.71 13.82
CA ALA A 62 -11.45 9.95 14.77
C ALA A 62 -12.11 11.32 14.55
N ALA A 63 -11.30 12.37 14.38
CA ALA A 63 -11.76 13.72 14.06
C ALA A 63 -12.55 13.73 12.75
N ALA A 64 -12.03 13.13 11.69
CA ALA A 64 -12.74 13.03 10.41
C ALA A 64 -14.10 12.32 10.53
N LEU A 65 -14.18 11.23 11.30
CA LEU A 65 -15.46 10.57 11.58
C LEU A 65 -16.43 11.50 12.33
N SER A 66 -15.94 12.24 13.33
CA SER A 66 -16.75 13.17 14.13
C SER A 66 -17.28 14.36 13.33
N GLU A 67 -16.52 14.81 12.33
CA GLU A 67 -16.90 15.86 11.38
C GLU A 67 -17.90 15.39 10.32
N GLY A 68 -18.25 14.10 10.33
CA GLY A 68 -19.24 13.50 9.44
C GLY A 68 -18.69 13.14 8.06
N PHE A 69 -17.38 12.95 7.91
CA PHE A 69 -16.83 12.37 6.69
C PHE A 69 -17.28 10.92 6.52
N ASP A 70 -17.49 10.55 5.26
CA ASP A 70 -17.81 9.20 4.87
C ASP A 70 -16.66 8.25 5.27
N PRO A 71 -16.94 7.14 5.98
CA PRO A 71 -15.97 6.09 6.30
C PRO A 71 -15.12 5.65 5.10
N GLU A 72 -15.69 5.60 3.89
CA GLU A 72 -14.94 5.23 2.68
C GLU A 72 -13.88 6.26 2.30
N ALA A 73 -14.11 7.55 2.53
CA ALA A 73 -13.14 8.61 2.23
C ALA A 73 -11.93 8.53 3.18
N ILE A 74 -12.18 8.16 4.44
CA ILE A 74 -11.13 7.93 5.45
C ILE A 74 -10.34 6.66 5.11
N GLY A 75 -11.04 5.59 4.74
CA GLY A 75 -10.40 4.35 4.28
C GLY A 75 -9.54 4.53 3.02
N GLU A 76 -9.99 5.36 2.07
CA GLU A 76 -9.19 5.75 0.90
C GLU A 76 -7.93 6.53 1.31
N ALA A 77 -8.05 7.52 2.19
CA ALA A 77 -6.88 8.27 2.68
C ALA A 77 -5.86 7.36 3.39
N MET A 78 -6.33 6.37 4.16
CA MET A 78 -5.48 5.36 4.78
C MET A 78 -4.76 4.47 3.76
N SER A 79 -5.46 4.04 2.70
CA SER A 79 -4.87 3.31 1.57
C SER A 79 -3.80 4.13 0.85
N LEU A 80 -4.05 5.42 0.61
CA LEU A 80 -3.08 6.33 0.02
C LEU A 80 -1.86 6.55 0.92
N ALA A 81 -2.07 6.65 2.24
CA ALA A 81 -0.96 6.76 3.19
C ALA A 81 -0.07 5.52 3.16
N ALA A 82 -0.66 4.33 3.11
CA ALA A 82 0.09 3.08 3.00
C ALA A 82 0.84 2.97 1.65
N ASN A 83 0.21 3.40 0.55
CA ASN A 83 0.86 3.50 -0.76
C ASN A 83 2.06 4.47 -0.73
N MET A 84 1.92 5.63 -0.06
CA MET A 84 3.04 6.56 0.15
C MET A 84 4.20 5.88 0.88
N LEU A 85 3.95 5.02 1.88
CA LEU A 85 5.03 4.27 2.53
C LEU A 85 5.77 3.37 1.54
N VAL A 86 5.08 2.73 0.59
CA VAL A 86 5.75 1.96 -0.48
C VAL A 86 6.56 2.88 -1.38
N LEU A 87 6.06 4.06 -1.74
CA LEU A 87 6.74 4.99 -2.64
C LEU A 87 7.88 5.77 -1.98
N HIS A 88 7.90 5.86 -0.66
CA HIS A 88 8.96 6.52 0.12
C HIS A 88 9.85 5.52 0.88
N ASP A 89 9.64 4.21 0.74
CA ASP A 89 10.52 3.20 1.36
C ASP A 89 11.94 3.34 0.79
N PRO A 90 13.01 3.53 1.59
CA PRO A 90 14.39 3.55 1.09
C PRO A 90 14.88 2.17 0.64
N GLY A 91 14.09 1.11 0.89
CA GLY A 91 14.47 -0.28 0.71
C GLY A 91 15.19 -0.84 1.93
N ARG A 92 15.27 -2.17 1.99
CA ARG A 92 15.88 -2.90 3.09
C ARG A 92 17.32 -2.46 3.35
N ARG A 93 17.64 -2.17 4.61
CA ARG A 93 19.01 -1.84 5.03
C ARG A 93 19.93 -3.06 4.93
N ALA A 94 21.20 -2.82 4.62
CA ALA A 94 22.20 -3.89 4.46
C ALA A 94 22.32 -4.79 5.71
N GLU A 95 22.24 -4.20 6.91
CA GLU A 95 22.32 -4.92 8.19
C GLU A 95 21.13 -5.86 8.48
N TYR A 96 20.00 -5.69 7.78
CA TYR A 96 18.81 -6.54 7.91
C TYR A 96 18.55 -7.39 6.66
N SER A 97 19.54 -7.46 5.76
CA SER A 97 19.43 -8.17 4.49
C SER A 97 19.77 -9.66 4.62
N SER A 98 19.17 -10.46 3.74
CA SER A 98 19.42 -11.90 3.61
C SER A 98 19.49 -12.28 2.13
N PRO A 99 19.94 -13.49 1.76
CA PRO A 99 20.08 -13.87 0.35
C PRO A 99 18.80 -13.70 -0.48
N GLY A 100 17.63 -13.98 0.11
CA GLY A 100 16.32 -13.80 -0.55
C GLY A 100 15.73 -12.41 -0.41
N LYS A 101 16.39 -11.49 0.32
CA LYS A 101 15.92 -10.13 0.62
C LYS A 101 17.13 -9.19 0.70
N PRO A 102 17.69 -8.80 -0.46
CA PRO A 102 18.95 -8.08 -0.53
C PRO A 102 18.79 -6.62 -0.08
N PRO A 103 19.91 -5.89 0.10
CA PRO A 103 19.84 -4.46 0.37
C PRO A 103 19.07 -3.71 -0.73
N GLY A 104 18.22 -2.76 -0.35
CA GLY A 104 17.40 -1.96 -1.27
C GLY A 104 16.11 -2.62 -1.76
N CYS A 105 15.83 -3.88 -1.40
CA CYS A 105 14.55 -4.51 -1.76
C CYS A 105 13.36 -3.92 -0.99
N VAL A 106 12.19 -3.95 -1.62
CA VAL A 106 10.89 -3.58 -1.03
C VAL A 106 9.83 -4.70 -1.16
N HIS A 107 10.23 -5.89 -1.59
CA HIS A 107 9.38 -7.08 -1.55
C HIS A 107 9.43 -7.76 -0.17
N GLY A 108 8.63 -8.80 0.02
CA GLY A 108 8.57 -9.55 1.27
C GLY A 108 7.99 -8.75 2.43
N ASP A 109 8.76 -8.64 3.52
CA ASP A 109 8.37 -7.96 4.76
C ASP A 109 8.63 -6.44 4.75
N SER A 110 8.46 -5.79 3.60
CA SER A 110 8.49 -4.33 3.52
C SER A 110 7.34 -3.74 4.35
N VAL A 111 7.67 -2.66 5.07
CA VAL A 111 6.70 -1.91 5.88
C VAL A 111 5.57 -1.37 5.01
N GLY A 112 5.89 -0.79 3.84
CA GLY A 112 4.88 -0.20 2.96
C GLY A 112 3.92 -1.26 2.38
N VAL A 113 4.45 -2.40 1.96
CA VAL A 113 3.64 -3.52 1.42
C VAL A 113 2.68 -4.02 2.50
N HIS A 114 3.20 -4.31 3.69
CA HIS A 114 2.37 -4.77 4.80
C HIS A 114 1.37 -3.72 5.29
N ALA A 115 1.75 -2.45 5.30
CA ALA A 115 0.83 -1.36 5.62
C ALA A 115 -0.31 -1.30 4.60
N SER A 116 -0.02 -1.53 3.31
CA SER A 116 -1.03 -1.50 2.25
C SER A 116 -2.02 -2.66 2.38
N ASP A 117 -1.52 -3.87 2.62
CA ASP A 117 -2.36 -5.04 2.86
C ASP A 117 -3.21 -4.87 4.14
N ALA A 118 -2.63 -4.32 5.19
CA ALA A 118 -3.34 -4.05 6.44
C ALA A 118 -4.41 -2.98 6.26
N ALA A 119 -4.11 -1.89 5.54
CA ALA A 119 -5.07 -0.84 5.24
C ALA A 119 -6.24 -1.37 4.42
N ASN A 120 -5.98 -2.16 3.37
CA ASN A 120 -7.01 -2.82 2.57
C ASN A 120 -7.88 -3.76 3.43
N ALA A 121 -7.26 -4.57 4.29
CA ALA A 121 -8.00 -5.46 5.20
C ALA A 121 -8.90 -4.67 6.17
N TRP A 122 -8.38 -3.63 6.84
CA TRP A 122 -9.16 -2.80 7.76
C TRP A 122 -10.31 -2.08 7.05
N ARG A 123 -10.08 -1.58 5.83
CA ARG A 123 -11.11 -0.93 5.02
C ARG A 123 -12.21 -1.91 4.64
N ASN A 124 -11.86 -3.13 4.22
CA ASN A 124 -12.85 -4.16 3.90
C ASN A 124 -13.62 -4.64 5.14
N ILE A 125 -12.99 -4.75 6.31
CA ILE A 125 -13.70 -5.01 7.58
C ILE A 125 -14.69 -3.87 7.86
N ALA A 126 -14.25 -2.62 7.72
CA ALA A 126 -15.09 -1.45 7.97
C ALA A 126 -16.36 -1.44 7.08
N ARG A 127 -16.25 -1.87 5.81
CA ARG A 127 -17.38 -1.93 4.85
C ARG A 127 -18.50 -2.89 5.25
N VAL A 128 -18.16 -4.00 5.89
CA VAL A 128 -19.10 -5.11 6.13
C VAL A 128 -19.48 -5.29 7.60
N SER A 129 -18.91 -4.49 8.50
CA SER A 129 -19.15 -4.61 9.93
C SER A 129 -20.27 -3.71 10.44
N ASN A 130 -20.56 -3.82 11.75
CA ASN A 130 -21.46 -2.90 12.44
C ASN A 130 -20.80 -1.55 12.73
N HIS A 131 -21.60 -0.56 13.14
CA HIS A 131 -21.16 0.81 13.45
C HIS A 131 -19.90 0.88 14.32
N ARG A 132 -19.89 0.17 15.46
CA ARG A 132 -18.77 0.17 16.39
C ARG A 132 -17.48 -0.34 15.75
N ASN A 133 -17.57 -1.45 15.02
CA ASN A 133 -16.42 -2.06 14.37
C ASN A 133 -15.97 -1.26 13.15
N GLN A 134 -16.87 -0.57 12.45
CA GLN A 134 -16.53 0.30 11.33
C GLN A 134 -15.67 1.48 11.83
N VAL A 135 -16.11 2.17 12.89
CA VAL A 135 -15.35 3.23 13.55
C VAL A 135 -13.98 2.71 14.04
N ALA A 136 -13.98 1.60 14.79
CA ALA A 136 -12.76 1.05 15.36
C ALA A 136 -11.75 0.63 14.28
N SER A 137 -12.22 0.03 13.18
CA SER A 137 -11.35 -0.42 12.08
C SER A 137 -10.59 0.74 11.43
N LEU A 138 -11.24 1.88 11.24
CA LEU A 138 -10.61 3.05 10.62
C LEU A 138 -9.57 3.70 11.54
N ILE A 139 -9.88 3.84 12.83
CA ILE A 139 -8.95 4.41 13.82
C ILE A 139 -7.73 3.49 14.00
N VAL A 140 -7.96 2.18 14.17
CA VAL A 140 -6.90 1.19 14.34
C VAL A 140 -6.06 1.04 13.07
N GLY A 141 -6.70 1.06 11.91
CA GLY A 141 -5.99 1.00 10.63
C GLY A 141 -5.08 2.22 10.42
N ALA A 142 -5.57 3.43 10.70
CA ALA A 142 -4.76 4.65 10.64
C ALA A 142 -3.58 4.59 11.63
N PHE A 143 -3.83 4.16 12.86
CA PHE A 143 -2.79 3.97 13.89
C PHE A 143 -1.66 3.04 13.41
N HIS A 144 -2.00 1.91 12.79
CA HIS A 144 -1.02 0.92 12.35
C HIS A 144 -0.33 1.26 11.02
N THR A 145 -0.96 2.10 10.20
CA THR A 145 -0.32 2.63 8.99
C THR A 145 0.78 3.63 9.35
N ALA A 146 0.58 4.43 10.40
CA ALA A 146 1.49 5.50 10.79
C ALA A 146 2.76 5.06 11.55
N GLY A 147 3.59 6.04 11.91
CA GLY A 147 4.76 5.86 12.75
C GLY A 147 6.05 5.47 12.01
N GLN A 148 6.13 5.79 10.72
CA GLN A 148 7.32 5.55 9.89
C GLN A 148 8.16 6.83 9.65
N THR A 149 7.82 7.92 10.32
CA THR A 149 8.53 9.20 10.20
C THR A 149 10.01 9.04 10.56
N GLY A 150 10.88 9.54 9.69
CA GLY A 150 12.33 9.39 9.81
C GLY A 150 12.89 8.06 9.28
N LEU A 151 12.05 7.13 8.85
CA LEU A 151 12.44 5.89 8.18
C LEU A 151 12.17 5.89 6.67
N ILE A 152 11.43 6.90 6.19
CA ILE A 152 11.06 7.07 4.79
C ILE A 152 11.87 8.19 4.12
N THR A 153 12.05 8.12 2.80
CA THR A 153 12.73 9.14 2.00
C THR A 153 11.86 10.38 1.79
N GLU A 154 12.48 11.54 1.59
CA GLU A 154 11.72 12.76 1.27
C GLU A 154 11.12 12.73 -0.14
N ALA A 155 11.91 12.31 -1.13
CA ALA A 155 11.46 12.16 -2.52
C ALA A 155 10.77 10.80 -2.72
N PRO A 156 9.54 10.77 -3.26
CA PRO A 156 8.87 9.52 -3.61
C PRO A 156 9.36 8.98 -4.95
N PHE A 157 9.11 7.69 -5.17
CA PHE A 157 9.09 7.09 -6.50
C PHE A 157 7.80 7.48 -7.26
N PRO A 158 7.85 7.63 -8.60
CA PRO A 158 9.06 7.70 -9.41
C PRO A 158 9.72 9.09 -9.33
N TYR A 159 11.01 9.15 -9.61
CA TYR A 159 11.73 10.42 -9.71
C TYR A 159 11.38 11.15 -11.02
N ALA A 160 11.21 12.47 -10.94
CA ALA A 160 10.74 13.30 -12.06
C ALA A 160 11.65 13.23 -13.29
N ASP A 161 12.96 13.19 -13.08
CA ASP A 161 13.98 13.06 -14.12
C ASP A 161 13.90 11.74 -14.89
N LEU A 162 13.50 10.64 -14.23
CA LEU A 162 13.25 9.36 -14.91
C LEU A 162 11.98 9.40 -15.75
N ILE A 163 10.93 10.08 -15.28
CA ILE A 163 9.69 10.27 -16.05
C ILE A 163 9.98 11.10 -17.31
N ASP A 164 10.68 12.23 -17.16
CA ASP A 164 11.06 13.12 -18.27
C ASP A 164 11.99 12.43 -19.28
N GLY A 165 12.72 11.41 -18.83
CA GLY A 165 13.58 10.56 -19.65
C GLY A 165 12.83 9.67 -20.64
N ILE A 166 11.59 9.29 -20.35
CA ILE A 166 10.78 8.40 -21.21
C ILE A 166 10.31 9.17 -22.45
N LYS A 167 10.60 8.62 -23.64
CA LYS A 167 10.35 9.30 -24.93
C LYS A 167 9.22 8.70 -25.75
N THR A 168 8.72 7.54 -25.37
CA THR A 168 7.66 6.84 -26.08
C THR A 168 6.31 7.02 -25.39
N ASP A 169 5.28 7.15 -26.22
CA ASP A 169 3.87 7.10 -25.83
C ASP A 169 3.18 5.86 -26.41
N ASP A 170 3.95 4.98 -27.05
CA ASP A 170 3.41 3.73 -27.59
C ASP A 170 3.19 2.72 -26.47
N VAL A 171 1.96 2.21 -26.38
CA VAL A 171 1.53 1.24 -25.35
C VAL A 171 2.40 -0.01 -25.37
N GLY A 172 2.73 -0.53 -26.55
CA GLY A 172 3.52 -1.75 -26.69
C GLY A 172 4.96 -1.55 -26.23
N GLN A 173 5.57 -0.42 -26.60
CA GLN A 173 6.92 -0.07 -26.16
C GLN A 173 6.98 0.17 -24.65
N LEU A 174 6.01 0.89 -24.07
CA LEU A 174 5.97 1.12 -22.62
C LEU A 174 5.86 -0.20 -21.82
N LEU A 175 5.04 -1.14 -22.29
CA LEU A 175 4.91 -2.46 -21.65
C LEU A 175 6.18 -3.30 -21.82
N GLY A 176 6.81 -3.27 -23.00
CA GLY A 176 8.07 -3.97 -23.24
C GLY A 176 9.21 -3.43 -22.37
N GLU A 177 9.37 -2.11 -22.30
CA GLU A 177 10.38 -1.49 -21.43
C GLU A 177 10.10 -1.74 -19.94
N LEU A 178 8.84 -1.87 -19.55
CA LEU A 178 8.46 -2.20 -18.17
C LEU A 178 8.83 -3.64 -17.82
N ASP A 179 8.55 -4.61 -18.72
CA ASP A 179 8.96 -6.02 -18.57
C ASP A 179 10.50 -6.13 -18.46
N GLU A 180 11.24 -5.38 -19.29
CA GLU A 180 12.69 -5.28 -19.21
C GLU A 180 13.18 -4.70 -17.87
N ALA A 181 12.61 -3.59 -17.42
CA ALA A 181 12.97 -2.95 -16.17
C ALA A 181 12.70 -3.86 -14.96
N ILE A 182 11.57 -4.59 -14.97
CA ILE A 182 11.25 -5.60 -13.95
C ILE A 182 12.30 -6.72 -13.97
N GLY A 183 12.59 -7.27 -15.16
CA GLY A 183 13.57 -8.33 -15.34
C GLY A 183 14.99 -7.96 -14.90
N ALA A 184 15.34 -6.67 -14.94
CA ALA A 184 16.61 -6.13 -14.50
C ALA A 184 16.62 -5.63 -13.04
N ASN A 185 15.54 -5.82 -12.28
CA ASN A 185 15.33 -5.27 -10.93
C ASN A 185 15.44 -3.73 -10.83
N GLU A 186 15.15 -3.01 -11.91
CA GLU A 186 15.25 -1.55 -11.99
C GLU A 186 13.99 -0.87 -11.42
N GLN A 187 13.78 -0.95 -10.10
CA GLN A 187 12.58 -0.43 -9.41
C GLN A 187 12.20 1.00 -9.82
N ALA A 188 13.18 1.91 -9.91
CA ALA A 188 12.93 3.33 -10.23
C ALA A 188 12.43 3.54 -11.65
N ARG A 189 13.01 2.81 -12.62
CA ARG A 189 12.60 2.86 -14.02
C ARG A 189 11.23 2.21 -14.22
N ALA A 190 10.98 1.07 -13.56
CA ALA A 190 9.68 0.40 -13.58
C ALA A 190 8.56 1.33 -13.07
N CYS A 191 8.80 2.06 -11.97
CA CYS A 191 7.87 3.08 -11.47
C CYS A 191 7.60 4.18 -12.50
N ALA A 192 8.64 4.72 -13.14
CA ALA A 192 8.51 5.81 -14.10
C ALA A 192 7.72 5.39 -15.35
N LEU A 193 7.95 4.16 -15.85
CA LEU A 193 7.22 3.59 -16.98
C LEU A 193 5.75 3.36 -16.63
N ALA A 194 5.45 2.85 -15.44
CA ALA A 194 4.08 2.67 -14.97
C ALA A 194 3.36 4.02 -14.80
N GLN A 195 4.05 5.05 -14.31
CA GLN A 195 3.51 6.41 -14.22
C GLN A 195 3.20 6.96 -15.62
N ARG A 196 4.15 6.89 -16.57
CA ARG A 196 3.93 7.36 -17.95
C ARG A 196 2.73 6.67 -18.60
N TYR A 197 2.63 5.35 -18.43
CA TYR A 197 1.49 4.56 -18.93
C TYR A 197 0.16 5.06 -18.35
N GLY A 198 0.11 5.33 -17.04
CA GLY A 198 -1.06 5.86 -16.35
C GLY A 198 -1.44 7.28 -16.77
N ASP A 199 -0.46 8.15 -16.96
CA ASP A 199 -0.66 9.56 -17.38
C ASP A 199 -1.27 9.66 -18.79
N LEU A 200 -0.93 8.70 -19.67
CA LEU A 200 -1.53 8.57 -21.00
C LEU A 200 -2.93 7.95 -20.98
N GLN A 201 -3.46 7.61 -19.79
CA GLN A 201 -4.81 7.09 -19.56
C GLN A 201 -5.13 5.81 -20.37
N HIS A 202 -4.12 4.99 -20.63
CA HIS A 202 -4.31 3.69 -21.27
C HIS A 202 -5.14 2.75 -20.38
N SER A 203 -5.71 1.70 -20.99
CA SER A 203 -6.41 0.66 -20.24
C SER A 203 -5.46 0.05 -19.20
N PRO A 204 -5.82 -0.07 -17.92
CA PRO A 204 -4.91 -0.62 -16.91
C PRO A 204 -4.71 -2.13 -17.05
N ARG A 205 -5.58 -2.84 -17.80
CA ARG A 205 -5.58 -4.30 -17.84
C ARG A 205 -4.26 -4.91 -18.38
N PRO A 206 -3.68 -4.45 -19.50
CA PRO A 206 -2.40 -4.98 -19.97
C PRO A 206 -1.25 -4.80 -18.98
N LEU A 207 -1.23 -3.68 -18.25
CA LEU A 207 -0.22 -3.42 -17.22
C LEU A 207 -0.39 -4.37 -16.03
N PHE A 208 -1.64 -4.61 -15.58
CA PHE A 208 -1.96 -5.62 -14.57
C PHE A 208 -1.66 -7.06 -15.04
N ASP A 209 -1.88 -7.40 -16.30
CA ASP A 209 -1.57 -8.72 -16.85
C ASP A 209 -0.07 -8.98 -16.86
N LEU A 210 0.72 -7.96 -17.23
CA LEU A 210 2.18 -8.02 -17.17
C LEU A 210 2.67 -8.27 -15.74
N MET A 211 2.20 -7.49 -14.75
CA MET A 211 2.65 -7.66 -13.37
C MET A 211 2.11 -8.94 -12.72
N LEU A 212 0.96 -9.46 -13.17
CA LEU A 212 0.42 -10.73 -12.68
C LEU A 212 1.36 -11.91 -12.93
N LYS A 213 2.05 -11.93 -14.09
CA LYS A 213 3.07 -12.94 -14.44
C LYS A 213 4.10 -13.09 -13.31
N TYR A 214 4.61 -11.96 -12.84
CA TYR A 214 5.61 -11.91 -11.78
C TYR A 214 5.01 -12.16 -10.40
N ALA A 215 3.82 -11.61 -10.14
CA ALA A 215 3.15 -11.76 -8.85
C ALA A 215 2.91 -13.23 -8.47
N VAL A 216 2.74 -14.12 -9.45
CA VAL A 216 2.57 -15.57 -9.23
C VAL A 216 3.87 -16.36 -9.35
N SER A 217 4.89 -15.84 -10.05
CA SER A 217 6.14 -16.58 -10.32
C SER A 217 7.29 -16.23 -9.38
N GLU A 218 7.21 -15.10 -8.67
CA GLU A 218 8.29 -14.53 -7.83
C GLU A 218 7.86 -14.36 -6.35
N ASP A 219 8.85 -14.12 -5.47
CA ASP A 219 8.75 -13.97 -4.01
C ASP A 219 7.78 -14.95 -3.33
N GLY A 220 8.18 -16.23 -3.35
CA GLY A 220 7.42 -17.34 -2.78
C GLY A 220 7.20 -17.24 -1.28
N ALA A 221 6.08 -16.64 -0.88
CA ALA A 221 5.44 -16.74 0.45
C ALA A 221 4.06 -16.07 0.45
N LEU A 222 3.41 -15.98 -0.72
CA LEU A 222 2.17 -15.22 -0.95
C LEU A 222 2.30 -13.70 -0.78
N HIS A 223 3.50 -13.13 -0.68
CA HIS A 223 3.67 -11.68 -0.55
C HIS A 223 3.30 -10.96 -1.85
N ALA A 224 3.83 -11.44 -2.97
CA ALA A 224 3.60 -10.89 -4.30
C ALA A 224 2.13 -11.01 -4.72
N GLU A 225 1.51 -12.21 -4.61
CA GLU A 225 0.10 -12.39 -4.95
C GLU A 225 -0.82 -11.52 -4.08
N LYS A 226 -0.57 -11.48 -2.76
CA LYS A 226 -1.37 -10.68 -1.83
C LYS A 226 -1.29 -9.20 -2.19
N TYR A 227 -0.09 -8.67 -2.41
CA TYR A 227 0.07 -7.26 -2.74
C TYR A 227 -0.53 -6.89 -4.10
N TYR A 228 -0.40 -7.78 -5.10
CA TYR A 228 -1.10 -7.63 -6.38
C TYR A 228 -2.62 -7.52 -6.19
N ARG A 229 -3.21 -8.37 -5.34
CA ARG A 229 -4.65 -8.32 -5.04
C ARG A 229 -5.03 -7.05 -4.30
N THR A 230 -4.25 -6.65 -3.30
CA THR A 230 -4.40 -5.37 -2.60
C THR A 230 -4.44 -4.20 -3.58
N VAL A 231 -3.43 -4.07 -4.45
CA VAL A 231 -3.37 -3.00 -5.45
C VAL A 231 -4.56 -3.05 -6.41
N THR A 232 -4.98 -4.24 -6.84
CA THR A 232 -6.12 -4.39 -7.76
C THR A 232 -7.42 -3.85 -7.14
N GLU A 233 -7.68 -4.19 -5.87
CA GLU A 233 -8.86 -3.71 -5.14
C GLU A 233 -8.79 -2.21 -4.84
N GLU A 234 -7.63 -1.73 -4.42
CA GLU A 234 -7.42 -0.32 -4.11
C GLU A 234 -7.51 0.52 -5.39
N PHE A 235 -6.93 0.08 -6.51
CA PHE A 235 -7.07 0.76 -7.80
C PHE A 235 -8.54 0.89 -8.24
N ALA A 236 -9.32 -0.17 -8.06
CA ALA A 236 -10.73 -0.20 -8.46
C ALA A 236 -11.62 0.74 -7.63
N THR A 237 -11.22 1.03 -6.39
CA THR A 237 -12.03 1.81 -5.43
C THR A 237 -11.43 3.18 -5.08
N THR A 238 -10.19 3.46 -5.51
CA THR A 238 -9.53 4.76 -5.38
C THR A 238 -9.99 5.69 -6.49
N ARG A 239 -10.19 6.97 -6.17
CA ARG A 239 -10.60 7.98 -7.12
C ARG A 239 -9.57 8.18 -8.24
N PRO A 240 -10.00 8.69 -9.42
CA PRO A 240 -9.13 8.86 -10.57
C PRO A 240 -7.84 9.66 -10.31
N ALA A 241 -7.91 10.69 -9.46
CA ALA A 241 -6.77 11.56 -9.16
C ALA A 241 -5.57 10.82 -8.53
N PHE A 242 -5.81 9.70 -7.83
CA PHE A 242 -4.76 9.01 -7.06
C PHE A 242 -4.54 7.56 -7.47
N ARG A 243 -5.50 6.91 -8.15
CA ARG A 243 -5.41 5.47 -8.46
C ARG A 243 -4.16 5.09 -9.26
N GLY A 244 -3.59 6.00 -10.05
CA GLY A 244 -2.32 5.77 -10.76
C GLY A 244 -1.16 5.40 -9.83
N ARG A 245 -1.12 5.95 -8.61
CA ARG A 245 -0.08 5.63 -7.61
C ARG A 245 -0.08 4.16 -7.19
N GLN A 246 -1.23 3.48 -7.29
CA GLN A 246 -1.33 2.04 -7.02
C GLN A 246 -0.55 1.23 -8.07
N LEU A 247 -0.63 1.62 -9.35
CA LEU A 247 0.13 0.98 -10.43
C LEU A 247 1.64 1.20 -10.28
N VAL A 248 2.04 2.43 -9.93
CA VAL A 248 3.45 2.77 -9.67
C VAL A 248 4.02 1.93 -8.53
N ALA A 249 3.30 1.85 -7.41
CA ALA A 249 3.75 1.08 -6.25
C ALA A 249 3.81 -0.43 -6.54
N LEU A 250 2.88 -0.96 -7.36
CA LEU A 250 2.95 -2.35 -7.81
C LEU A 250 4.16 -2.60 -8.70
N ALA A 251 4.42 -1.74 -9.69
CA ALA A 251 5.60 -1.85 -10.53
C ALA A 251 6.91 -1.82 -9.72
N ARG A 252 6.95 -1.02 -8.65
CA ARG A 252 8.08 -0.98 -7.71
C ARG A 252 8.33 -2.35 -7.07
N VAL A 253 7.29 -2.92 -6.48
CA VAL A 253 7.38 -4.19 -5.73
C VAL A 253 7.66 -5.34 -6.68
N THR A 254 6.98 -5.38 -7.84
CA THR A 254 7.19 -6.36 -8.90
C THR A 254 8.62 -6.35 -9.46
N ALA A 255 9.20 -5.17 -9.68
CA ALA A 255 10.62 -5.09 -10.05
C ALA A 255 11.53 -5.53 -8.90
N SER A 256 11.15 -5.29 -7.65
CA SER A 256 11.95 -5.68 -6.50
C SER A 256 11.98 -7.19 -6.26
N GLU A 257 10.88 -7.91 -6.51
CA GLU A 257 10.72 -9.35 -6.24
C GLU A 257 11.28 -10.26 -7.34
N HIS A 258 11.50 -9.74 -8.54
CA HIS A 258 12.03 -10.54 -9.65
C HIS A 258 13.40 -11.17 -9.32
N GLY A 259 13.59 -12.42 -9.73
CA GLY A 259 14.81 -13.18 -9.46
C GLY A 259 14.76 -13.99 -8.18
N TYR A 260 13.59 -14.06 -7.54
CA TYR A 260 13.32 -14.84 -6.33
C TYR A 260 12.15 -15.80 -6.59
N PRO A 261 12.36 -16.91 -7.31
CA PRO A 261 11.26 -17.75 -7.79
C PRO A 261 10.36 -18.28 -6.67
N ALA A 262 9.05 -18.25 -6.89
CA ALA A 262 8.07 -18.88 -6.04
C ALA A 262 8.07 -20.40 -6.27
N PRO A 263 8.47 -21.24 -5.29
CA PRO A 263 8.60 -22.69 -5.51
C PRO A 263 7.29 -23.36 -5.94
N GLY A 264 6.15 -22.85 -5.44
CA GLY A 264 4.83 -23.38 -5.78
C GLY A 264 4.40 -23.11 -7.23
N TYR A 265 4.97 -22.12 -7.91
CA TYR A 265 4.61 -21.82 -9.30
C TYR A 265 5.06 -22.93 -10.25
N ALA A 266 6.34 -23.31 -10.17
CA ALA A 266 6.89 -24.37 -11.03
C ALA A 266 6.18 -25.72 -10.78
N GLU A 267 5.91 -26.06 -9.52
CA GLU A 267 5.16 -27.26 -9.14
C GLU A 267 3.73 -27.21 -9.70
N ALA A 268 3.04 -26.07 -9.59
CA ALA A 268 1.70 -25.91 -10.14
C ALA A 268 1.68 -26.05 -11.68
N CYS A 269 2.66 -25.47 -12.37
CA CYS A 269 2.81 -25.61 -13.83
C CYS A 269 3.01 -27.06 -14.24
N GLU A 270 3.88 -27.80 -13.55
CA GLU A 270 4.11 -29.23 -13.78
C GLU A 270 2.83 -30.05 -13.60
N LEU A 271 2.12 -29.84 -12.49
CA LEU A 271 0.87 -30.56 -12.18
C LEU A 271 -0.26 -30.26 -13.16
N LEU A 272 -0.30 -29.04 -13.72
CA LEU A 272 -1.30 -28.60 -14.68
C LEU A 272 -0.92 -28.90 -16.14
N GLY A 273 0.32 -29.33 -16.41
CA GLY A 273 0.82 -29.57 -17.76
C GLY A 273 0.95 -28.29 -18.59
N VAL A 274 1.26 -27.17 -17.95
CA VAL A 274 1.50 -25.86 -18.59
C VAL A 274 2.96 -25.44 -18.39
N THR A 275 3.49 -24.64 -19.32
CA THR A 275 4.87 -24.11 -19.29
C THR A 275 4.86 -22.59 -19.21
#